data_AF-A0A6J7AVW1-F1
#
_entry.id   AF-A0A6J7AVW1-F1
#
_cell.length_a   1.000
_cell.length_b   1.000
_cell.length_c   1.000
_cell.angle_alpha   90.00
_cell.angle_beta   90.00
_cell.angle_gamma   90.00
#
_symmetry.space_group_name_H-M   'P 1'
#
loop_
_entity.id
_entity.type
_entity.pdbx_description
1 polymer ?
#
loop_
_entity_poly.entity_id
_entity_poly.type
_entity_poly.pdbx_seq_one_letter_code
_entity_poly.pdbx_strand_id
1 'polypeptide(L)' 'MATLTTKIVGRDEVLGWRRSRGLHRRIALYVDHPAIGGDLLELAGSDPLTVAWAREHHNPRDTWTVDPDIANVLDACDND' A
#
# COMPACT_ATOMS: atom_id res chain seq x y z
N MET A 1 -1.87 13.96 -8.55
CA MET A 1 -2.59 13.58 -9.79
C MET A 1 -2.22 12.14 -10.21
N ALA A 2 -2.46 11.16 -9.34
CA ALA A 2 -2.33 9.73 -9.63
C ALA A 2 -3.55 8.95 -9.08
N THR A 3 -4.66 9.66 -8.84
CA THR A 3 -5.80 9.19 -8.07
C THR A 3 -6.94 8.63 -8.95
N LEU A 4 -6.77 8.53 -10.28
CA LEU A 4 -7.87 8.14 -11.18
C LEU A 4 -7.78 6.75 -11.81
N THR A 5 -6.63 6.07 -11.77
CA THR A 5 -6.45 4.87 -12.60
C THR A 5 -6.95 3.56 -11.96
N THR A 6 -7.13 3.53 -10.63
CA THR A 6 -7.53 2.31 -9.90
C THR A 6 -9.03 2.01 -9.90
N LYS A 7 -9.87 2.89 -10.46
CA LYS A 7 -11.33 2.71 -10.47
C LYS A 7 -11.91 1.86 -11.60
N ILE A 8 -11.10 1.44 -12.60
CA ILE A 8 -11.62 0.84 -13.85
C ILE A 8 -11.18 -0.62 -14.07
N VAL A 9 -10.10 -1.09 -13.42
CA VAL A 9 -9.55 -2.44 -13.61
C VAL A 9 -9.41 -3.10 -12.24
N GLY A 10 -9.97 -4.30 -12.06
CA GLY A 10 -9.93 -5.02 -10.78
C GLY A 10 -8.50 -5.25 -10.29
N ARG A 11 -8.27 -5.15 -8.97
CA ARG A 11 -6.95 -5.30 -8.32
C ARG A 11 -6.21 -6.56 -8.78
N ASP A 12 -6.92 -7.67 -8.95
CA ASP A 12 -6.35 -8.95 -9.38
C ASP A 12 -5.83 -8.94 -10.82
N GLU A 13 -6.50 -8.20 -11.70
CA GLU A 13 -6.11 -8.06 -13.10
C GLU A 13 -4.85 -7.19 -13.24
N VAL A 14 -4.73 -6.15 -12.41
CA VAL A 14 -3.52 -5.31 -12.31
C VAL A 14 -2.33 -6.07 -11.70
N LEU A 15 -2.56 -6.93 -10.71
CA LEU A 15 -1.51 -7.80 -10.14
C LEU A 15 -0.94 -8.76 -11.19
N GLY A 16 -1.77 -9.22 -12.13
CA GLY A 16 -1.33 -10.00 -13.30
C GLY A 16 -0.29 -9.28 -14.16
N TRP A 17 -0.31 -7.94 -14.18
CA TRP A 17 0.62 -7.13 -14.97
C TRP A 17 2.02 -7.00 -14.35
N ARG A 18 2.25 -7.56 -13.15
CA ARG A 18 3.61 -7.67 -12.56
C ARG A 18 4.57 -8.45 -13.45
N ARG A 19 4.07 -9.39 -14.25
CA ARG A 19 4.86 -10.18 -15.23
C ARG A 19 5.08 -9.46 -16.58
N SER A 20 4.45 -8.31 -16.79
CA SER A 20 4.55 -7.53 -18.02
C SER A 20 5.84 -6.70 -18.10
N ARG A 21 6.13 -6.11 -19.27
CA ARG A 21 7.23 -5.14 -19.46
C ARG A 21 6.67 -3.73 -19.65
N GLY A 22 7.49 -2.70 -19.38
CA GLY A 22 7.16 -1.30 -19.70
C GLY A 22 6.11 -0.67 -18.76
N LEU A 23 5.19 0.11 -19.32
CA LEU A 23 4.23 0.94 -18.59
C LEU A 23 3.29 0.13 -17.68
N HIS A 24 2.83 -1.05 -18.12
CA HIS A 24 1.96 -1.92 -17.31
C HIS A 24 2.66 -2.46 -16.07
N ARG A 25 3.97 -2.75 -16.14
CA ARG A 25 4.76 -3.12 -14.96
C ARG A 25 4.89 -1.94 -14.00
N ARG A 26 5.12 -0.73 -14.51
CA ARG A 26 5.19 0.48 -13.66
C ARG A 26 3.86 0.75 -12.96
N ILE A 27 2.73 0.58 -13.66
CA ILE A 27 1.39 0.73 -13.09
C ILE A 27 1.14 -0.34 -12.02
N ALA A 28 1.47 -1.61 -12.27
CA ALA A 28 1.33 -2.68 -11.29
C ALA A 28 2.19 -2.46 -10.03
N LEU A 29 3.42 -1.98 -10.18
CA LEU A 29 4.28 -1.60 -9.05
C LEU A 29 3.74 -0.37 -8.29
N TYR A 30 3.04 0.53 -8.98
CA TYR A 30 2.42 1.71 -8.36
C TYR A 30 1.16 1.36 -7.56
N VAL A 31 0.33 0.46 -8.10
CA VAL A 31 -0.89 -0.04 -7.43
C VAL A 31 -0.57 -0.91 -6.20
N ASP A 32 0.66 -1.44 -6.13
CA ASP A 32 1.16 -2.28 -5.04
C ASP A 32 2.12 -1.53 -4.09
N HIS A 33 2.18 -0.20 -4.20
CA HIS A 33 3.08 0.66 -3.43
C HIS A 33 3.06 0.41 -1.91
N PRO A 34 1.92 0.13 -1.24
CA PRO A 34 1.91 -0.14 0.20
C PRO A 34 2.66 -1.44 0.57
N ALA A 35 2.52 -2.50 -0.23
CA ALA A 35 3.20 -3.77 0.01
C ALA A 35 4.72 -3.65 -0.27
N ILE A 36 5.09 -3.00 -1.37
CA ILE A 36 6.50 -2.76 -1.73
C ILE A 36 7.17 -1.84 -0.71
N GLY A 37 6.48 -0.80 -0.25
CA GLY A 37 6.98 0.10 0.79
C GLY A 37 7.23 -0.63 2.12
N GLY A 38 6.27 -1.47 2.54
CA GLY A 38 6.44 -2.32 3.73
C GLY A 38 7.64 -3.26 3.64
N ASP A 39 7.80 -3.95 2.51
CA ASP A 39 8.92 -4.88 2.30
C ASP A 39 10.28 -4.17 2.35
N LEU A 40 10.39 -2.96 1.79
CA LEU A 40 11.62 -2.16 1.84
C LEU A 40 11.93 -1.67 3.26
N LEU A 41 10.92 -1.26 4.02
CA LEU A 41 11.07 -0.84 5.42
C LEU A 41 11.50 -2.01 6.31
N GLU A 42 10.91 -3.18 6.10
CA GLU A 42 11.29 -4.42 6.80
C GLU A 42 12.73 -4.81 6.49
N LEU A 43 13.13 -4.77 5.20
CA LEU A 43 14.50 -5.05 4.79
C LEU A 43 15.52 -4.07 5.41
N ALA A 44 15.11 -2.81 5.61
CA ALA A 44 15.92 -1.79 6.26
C ALA A 44 15.98 -1.92 7.79
N GLY A 45 15.24 -2.87 8.38
CA GLY A 45 15.17 -3.06 9.83
C GLY A 45 14.35 -1.98 10.54
N SER A 46 13.36 -1.40 9.85
CA SER A 46 12.45 -0.41 10.44
C SER A 46 11.60 -1.04 11.55
N ASP A 47 11.06 -0.18 12.41
CA ASP A 47 10.16 -0.62 13.48
C ASP A 47 8.93 -1.38 12.92
N PRO A 48 8.49 -2.49 13.55
CA PRO A 48 7.33 -3.25 13.12
C PRO A 48 6.05 -2.42 12.95
N LEU A 49 5.83 -1.41 13.80
CA LEU A 49 4.68 -0.50 13.67
C LEU A 49 4.72 0.26 12.34
N THR A 50 5.91 0.77 11.97
CA THR A 50 6.13 1.51 10.73
C THR A 50 5.92 0.62 9.50
N VAL A 51 6.40 -0.63 9.55
CA VAL A 51 6.19 -1.62 8.48
C VAL A 51 4.71 -1.96 8.33
N ALA A 52 4.02 -2.24 9.44
CA ALA A 52 2.60 -2.58 9.44
C ALA A 52 1.76 -1.42 8.89
N TRP A 53 1.97 -0.21 9.41
CA TRP A 53 1.23 0.97 8.97
C TRP A 53 1.43 1.26 7.47
N ALA A 54 2.66 1.17 6.96
CA ALA A 54 2.95 1.35 5.54
C ALA A 54 2.22 0.33 4.63
N ARG A 55 1.98 -0.89 5.12
CA ARG A 55 1.24 -1.94 4.39
C ARG A 55 -0.28 -1.77 4.47
N GLU A 56 -0.78 -1.13 5.53
CA GLU A 56 -2.18 -1.23 5.92
C GLU A 56 -3.01 0.05 5.75
N HIS A 57 -2.42 1.24 5.79
CA HIS A 57 -3.18 2.52 5.88
C HIS A 57 -4.19 2.77 4.75
N HIS A 58 -4.02 2.15 3.58
CA HIS A 58 -4.99 2.22 2.47
C HIS A 58 -6.07 1.12 2.48
N ASN A 59 -5.98 0.13 3.37
CA ASN A 59 -6.97 -0.94 3.49
C ASN A 59 -8.17 -0.47 4.33
N PRO A 60 -9.32 -1.19 4.27
CA PRO A 60 -10.43 -0.95 5.18
C PRO A 60 -10.00 -1.02 6.65
N ARG A 61 -10.49 -0.09 7.49
CA ARG A 61 -10.05 0.05 8.90
C ARG A 61 -10.23 -1.21 9.74
N ASP A 62 -11.23 -2.02 9.43
CA ASP A 62 -11.53 -3.30 10.10
C ASP A 62 -10.52 -4.41 9.78
N THR A 63 -9.61 -4.17 8.83
CA THR A 63 -8.54 -5.09 8.43
C THR A 63 -7.17 -4.70 8.97
N TRP A 64 -7.07 -3.57 9.68
CA TRP A 64 -5.82 -3.13 10.29
C TRP A 64 -5.45 -4.05 11.47
N THR A 65 -4.16 -4.35 11.56
CA THR A 65 -3.58 -5.13 12.65
C THR A 65 -2.90 -4.23 13.69
N VAL A 66 -2.60 -2.98 13.32
CA VAL A 66 -2.16 -1.93 14.24
C VAL A 66 -3.25 -1.64 15.27
N ASP A 67 -2.85 -1.40 16.51
CA ASP A 67 -3.76 -1.03 17.60
C ASP A 67 -4.68 0.12 17.17
N PRO A 68 -6.01 0.04 17.41
CA PRO A 68 -6.96 1.03 16.91
C PRO A 68 -6.68 2.46 17.36
N ASP A 69 -6.23 2.68 18.60
CA ASP A 69 -5.98 4.03 19.11
C ASP A 69 -4.76 4.64 18.40
N ILE A 70 -3.72 3.83 18.17
CA ILE A 70 -2.53 4.24 17.41
C ILE A 70 -2.87 4.48 15.94
N ALA A 71 -3.58 3.54 15.31
CA ALA A 71 -3.93 3.60 13.90
C ALA A 71 -4.79 4.83 13.57
N ASN A 72 -5.72 5.21 14.46
CA ASN A 72 -6.53 6.41 14.29
C ASN A 72 -5.70 7.70 14.36
N VAL A 73 -4.68 7.77 15.22
CA VAL A 73 -3.78 8.92 15.29
C VAL A 73 -2.91 8.99 14.02
N LEU A 74 -2.36 7.87 13.57
CA LEU A 74 -1.53 7.83 12.36
C LEU A 74 -2.34 8.20 11.11
N ASP A 75 -3.55 7.65 10.95
CA ASP A 75 -4.48 7.99 9.87
C ASP A 75 -4.84 9.48 9.84
N ALA A 76 -5.09 10.08 11.01
CA ALA A 76 -5.34 11.51 11.11
C ALA A 76 -4.12 12.35 10.72
N CYS A 77 -2.90 11.83 10.87
CA CYS A 77 -1.67 12.49 10.45
C CYS A 77 -1.33 12.28 8.97
N ASP A 78 -1.69 11.14 8.39
CA ASP A 78 -1.27 10.75 7.03
C ASP A 78 -1.93 11.56 5.91
N ASN A 79 -3.10 12.16 6.16
CA ASN A 79 -3.76 13.20 5.36
C ASN A 79 -3.44 13.15 3.84
N ASP A 80 -3.88 12.08 3.21
CA ASP A 80 -3.68 11.72 1.80
C ASP A 80 -4.34 12.69 0.80
#